data_AF-B4UBH9-F1
#
_entry.id   AF-B4UBH9-F1
#
_cell.length_a   1.000
_cell.length_b   1.000
_cell.length_c   1.000
_cell.angle_alpha   90.00
_cell.angle_beta   90.00
_cell.angle_gamma   90.00
#
_symmetry.space_group_name_H-M   'P 1'
#
loop_
_entity.id
_entity.type
_entity.pdbx_description
1 polymer ?
#
loop_
_entity_poly.entity_id
_entity_poly.type
_entity_poly.pdbx_seq_one_letter_code
_entity_poly.pdbx_strand_id
1 'polypeptide(L)'
;MDPTLTVIVPVFDEEDNLERVGRELTAYLDRTSTPAQILFVNDGSRDRSGQMIEALCAADPRFHFVHLARNSGLSAALKAGFDHVETRWAGYIDSDLQTSPDDFDLLMPFAADHELVTGVRVKRKDTLVKKLSSRIANAIRRSFTHDGASDTGCPLKVIRADVARRIPFFKGMHRFLPALVQLDGGKVKEVPVRHFPRVAGESKYHLWNRLLGPTADLFAYRWMRSRYIRYEIAKKG
;
A
#
# COMPACT_ATOMS: atom_id res chain seq x y z
N MET A 1 10.74 19.93 11.28
CA MET A 1 11.21 18.59 11.67
C MET A 1 11.31 17.79 10.40
N ASP A 2 12.39 17.02 10.22
CA ASP A 2 12.53 16.18 9.03
C ASP A 2 11.46 15.09 9.02
N PRO A 3 10.89 14.76 7.85
CA PRO A 3 9.83 13.77 7.76
C PRO A 3 10.36 12.38 8.14
N THR A 4 9.58 11.66 8.94
CA THR A 4 9.87 10.28 9.36
C THR A 4 9.05 9.24 8.59
N LEU A 5 7.97 9.68 7.94
CA LEU A 5 7.04 8.88 7.16
C LEU A 5 6.88 9.47 5.75
N THR A 6 7.08 8.66 4.71
CA THR A 6 6.67 8.99 3.33
C THR A 6 5.43 8.18 2.98
N VAL A 7 4.29 8.84 2.77
CA VAL A 7 3.06 8.18 2.34
C VAL A 7 3.02 8.09 0.82
N ILE A 8 3.06 6.85 0.32
CA ILE A 8 2.98 6.56 -1.10
C ILE A 8 1.51 6.53 -1.55
N VAL A 9 1.20 7.26 -2.61
CA VAL A 9 -0.13 7.33 -3.23
C VAL A 9 -0.01 6.94 -4.70
N PRO A 10 -0.29 5.68 -5.07
CA PRO A 10 -0.34 5.25 -6.47
C PRO A 10 -1.53 5.88 -7.20
N VAL A 11 -1.31 6.35 -8.43
CA VAL A 11 -2.32 7.04 -9.25
C VAL A 11 -2.31 6.50 -10.68
N PHE A 12 -3.49 6.18 -11.23
CA PHE A 12 -3.65 5.83 -12.65
C PHE A 12 -5.02 6.24 -13.18
N ASP A 13 -5.07 7.25 -14.05
CA ASP A 13 -6.30 7.77 -14.65
C ASP A 13 -7.38 8.11 -13.59
N GLU A 14 -7.06 9.04 -12.68
CA GLU A 14 -7.84 9.45 -11.48
C GLU A 14 -8.02 10.98 -11.39
N GLU A 15 -8.07 11.71 -12.53
CA GLU A 15 -8.16 13.18 -12.52
C GLU A 15 -9.34 13.73 -11.69
N ASP A 16 -10.48 13.04 -11.72
CA ASP A 16 -11.70 13.41 -10.96
C ASP A 16 -11.52 13.34 -9.44
N ASN A 17 -10.58 12.52 -8.96
CA ASN A 17 -10.35 12.29 -7.54
C ASN A 17 -9.20 13.15 -6.97
N LEU A 18 -8.26 13.60 -7.81
CA LEU A 18 -7.01 14.19 -7.36
C LEU A 18 -7.16 15.49 -6.57
N GLU A 19 -8.14 16.34 -6.91
CA GLU A 19 -8.39 17.56 -6.14
C GLU A 19 -8.81 17.24 -4.69
N ARG A 20 -9.73 16.27 -4.54
CA ARG A 20 -10.15 15.78 -3.22
C ARG A 20 -8.99 15.11 -2.48
N VAL A 21 -8.18 14.31 -3.17
CA VAL A 21 -6.99 13.67 -2.60
C VAL A 21 -6.00 14.70 -2.07
N GLY A 22 -5.66 15.70 -2.88
CA GLY A 22 -4.79 16.80 -2.48
C GLY A 22 -5.28 17.47 -1.21
N ARG A 23 -6.56 17.88 -1.18
CA ARG A 23 -7.15 18.53 0.01
C ARG A 23 -7.10 17.68 1.27
N GLU A 24 -7.46 16.41 1.19
CA GLU A 24 -7.48 15.51 2.35
C GLU A 24 -6.06 15.19 2.85
N LEU A 25 -5.08 15.08 1.95
CA LEU A 25 -3.69 14.86 2.32
C LEU A 25 -3.05 16.12 2.91
N THR A 26 -3.31 17.31 2.37
CA THR A 26 -2.88 18.57 2.98
C THR A 26 -3.45 18.71 4.39
N ALA A 27 -4.77 18.49 4.54
CA ALA A 27 -5.41 18.55 5.86
C ALA A 27 -4.85 17.53 6.85
N TYR A 28 -4.44 16.33 6.38
CA TYR A 28 -3.73 15.35 7.20
C TYR A 28 -2.33 15.84 7.61
N LEU A 29 -1.53 16.35 6.67
CA LEU A 29 -0.20 16.86 6.97
C LEU A 29 -0.21 18.05 7.96
N ASP A 30 -1.28 18.84 7.96
CA ASP A 30 -1.42 20.00 8.86
C ASP A 30 -1.78 19.59 10.30
N ARG A 31 -2.36 18.40 10.51
CA ARG A 31 -2.86 17.94 11.82
C ARG A 31 -2.12 16.76 12.41
N THR A 32 -1.42 15.97 11.59
CA THR A 32 -0.74 14.77 12.05
C THR A 32 0.35 15.09 13.06
N SER A 33 0.45 14.25 14.09
CA SER A 33 1.55 14.31 15.05
C SER A 33 2.84 13.67 14.50
N THR A 34 2.74 12.93 13.39
CA THR A 34 3.86 12.24 12.75
C THR A 34 4.42 13.12 11.62
N PRO A 35 5.69 13.58 11.70
CA PRO A 35 6.30 14.29 10.59
C PRO A 35 6.26 13.45 9.31
N ALA A 36 5.48 13.89 8.33
CA ALA A 36 5.16 13.11 7.14
C ALA A 36 5.28 13.95 5.86
N GLN A 37 5.51 13.26 4.75
CA GLN A 37 5.48 13.80 3.40
C GLN A 37 4.73 12.83 2.47
N ILE A 38 4.28 13.30 1.31
CA ILE A 38 3.53 12.51 0.33
C ILE A 38 4.40 12.23 -0.89
N LEU A 39 4.36 11.00 -1.39
CA LEU A 39 4.94 10.61 -2.66
C LEU A 39 3.84 10.06 -3.58
N PHE A 40 3.43 10.85 -4.57
CA PHE A 40 2.57 10.39 -5.64
C PHE A 40 3.35 9.52 -6.62
N VAL A 41 2.85 8.34 -6.95
CA VAL A 41 3.43 7.50 -8.01
C VAL A 41 2.42 7.38 -9.14
N ASN A 42 2.63 8.17 -10.19
CA ASN A 42 1.80 8.11 -11.39
C ASN A 42 2.20 6.88 -12.22
N ASP A 43 1.32 5.90 -12.31
CA ASP A 43 1.51 4.65 -13.05
C ASP A 43 1.16 4.82 -14.54
N GLY A 44 1.76 5.85 -15.17
CA GLY A 44 1.59 6.16 -16.60
C GLY A 44 0.17 6.55 -17.00
N SER A 45 -0.48 7.44 -16.24
CA SER A 45 -1.80 7.99 -16.59
C SER A 45 -1.81 8.67 -17.96
N ARG A 46 -2.97 8.62 -18.62
CA ARG A 46 -3.23 9.19 -19.95
C ARG A 46 -4.18 10.38 -19.91
N ASP A 47 -4.85 10.60 -18.78
CA ASP A 47 -5.67 11.77 -18.49
C ASP A 47 -4.81 12.91 -17.88
N ARG A 48 -5.44 13.92 -17.28
CA ARG A 48 -4.72 15.05 -16.68
C ARG A 48 -4.11 14.74 -15.31
N SER A 49 -4.15 13.49 -14.84
CA SER A 49 -3.65 13.12 -13.50
C SER A 49 -2.20 13.53 -13.27
N GLY A 50 -1.33 13.36 -14.28
CA GLY A 50 0.08 13.75 -14.18
C GLY A 50 0.25 15.25 -13.93
N GLN A 51 -0.42 16.07 -14.73
CA GLN A 51 -0.38 17.54 -14.62
C GLN A 51 -0.93 18.02 -13.27
N MET A 52 -2.00 17.39 -12.78
CA MET A 52 -2.59 17.71 -11.48
C MET A 52 -1.66 17.35 -10.33
N ILE A 53 -0.95 16.21 -10.40
CA ILE A 53 0.06 15.82 -9.41
C ILE A 53 1.21 16.85 -9.38
N GLU A 54 1.72 17.25 -10.55
CA GLU A 54 2.78 18.27 -10.63
C GLU A 54 2.33 19.61 -10.02
N ALA A 55 1.10 20.05 -10.31
CA ALA A 55 0.53 21.26 -9.73
C ALA A 55 0.39 21.17 -8.20
N LEU A 56 -0.05 20.02 -7.67
CA LEU A 56 -0.11 19.77 -6.22
C LEU A 56 1.27 19.85 -5.58
N CYS A 57 2.30 19.27 -6.21
CA CYS A 57 3.67 19.29 -5.69
C CYS A 57 4.33 20.67 -5.80
N ALA A 58 3.96 21.47 -6.81
CA ALA A 58 4.40 22.86 -6.91
C ALA A 58 3.78 23.76 -5.82
N ALA A 59 2.56 23.43 -5.37
CA ALA A 59 1.84 24.19 -4.36
C ALA A 59 2.23 23.87 -2.90
N ASP A 60 2.68 22.64 -2.62
CA ASP A 60 3.08 22.21 -1.28
C ASP A 60 4.41 21.42 -1.34
N PRO A 61 5.50 21.92 -0.72
CA PRO A 61 6.82 21.28 -0.78
C PRO A 61 6.88 19.94 -0.03
N ARG A 62 5.85 19.58 0.74
CA ARG A 62 5.73 18.27 1.40
C ARG A 62 5.22 17.19 0.44
N PHE A 63 4.86 17.56 -0.78
CA PHE A 63 4.40 16.64 -1.82
C PHE A 63 5.49 16.43 -2.87
N HIS A 64 5.69 15.17 -3.23
CA HIS A 64 6.66 14.72 -4.22
C HIS A 64 5.99 13.78 -5.21
N PHE A 65 6.62 13.56 -6.37
CA PHE A 65 6.08 12.67 -7.38
C PHE A 65 7.15 11.84 -8.09
N VAL A 66 6.73 10.69 -8.59
CA VAL A 66 7.44 9.85 -9.56
C VAL A 66 6.48 9.50 -10.69
N HIS A 67 6.93 9.69 -11.94
CA HIS A 67 6.18 9.29 -13.12
C HIS A 67 6.77 8.02 -13.73
N LEU A 68 5.96 6.97 -13.81
CA LEU A 68 6.30 5.78 -14.59
C LEU A 68 6.03 6.06 -16.07
N ALA A 69 6.94 5.59 -16.93
CA ALA A 69 6.86 5.83 -18.38
C ALA A 69 5.63 5.21 -19.05
N ARG A 70 5.02 4.19 -18.42
CA ARG A 70 3.80 3.51 -18.89
C ARG A 70 3.10 2.80 -17.74
N ASN A 71 1.83 2.49 -17.93
CA ASN A 71 1.08 1.66 -16.99
C ASN A 71 1.72 0.28 -16.80
N SER A 72 2.13 0.02 -15.57
CA SER A 72 2.81 -1.20 -15.13
C SER A 72 2.07 -1.90 -13.98
N GLY A 73 1.01 -1.28 -13.48
CA GLY A 73 0.10 -1.79 -12.47
C GLY A 73 0.49 -1.41 -11.05
N LEU A 74 -0.47 -1.49 -10.13
CA LEU A 74 -0.34 -1.08 -8.72
C LEU A 74 0.90 -1.64 -8.01
N SER A 75 1.30 -2.88 -8.30
CA SER A 75 2.49 -3.45 -7.67
C SER A 75 3.76 -2.67 -8.10
N ALA A 76 3.87 -2.34 -9.38
CA ALA A 76 5.02 -1.61 -9.92
C ALA A 76 5.06 -0.18 -9.37
N ALA A 77 3.91 0.48 -9.30
CA ALA A 77 3.79 1.79 -8.66
C ALA A 77 4.24 1.76 -7.20
N LEU A 78 3.81 0.75 -6.42
CA LEU A 78 4.25 0.60 -5.03
C LEU A 78 5.74 0.31 -4.90
N LYS A 79 6.31 -0.53 -5.76
CA LYS A 79 7.74 -0.82 -5.74
C LYS A 79 8.57 0.42 -6.07
N ALA A 80 8.17 1.16 -7.11
CA ALA A 80 8.79 2.43 -7.44
C ALA A 80 8.71 3.41 -6.27
N GLY A 81 7.55 3.48 -5.61
CA GLY A 81 7.39 4.25 -4.37
C GLY A 81 8.39 3.83 -3.29
N PHE A 82 8.42 2.54 -2.92
CA PHE A 82 9.35 2.02 -1.90
C PHE A 82 10.82 2.30 -2.21
N ASP A 83 11.21 2.24 -3.48
CA ASP A 83 12.59 2.50 -3.91
C ASP A 83 12.99 3.97 -3.76
N HIS A 84 12.03 4.89 -3.79
CA HIS A 84 12.24 6.33 -3.64
C HIS A 84 11.87 6.86 -2.25
N VAL A 85 11.48 6.00 -1.30
CA VAL A 85 11.29 6.43 0.10
C VAL A 85 12.64 6.55 0.78
N GLU A 86 12.98 7.76 1.22
CA GLU A 86 14.19 8.06 1.99
C GLU A 86 13.95 8.13 3.51
N THR A 87 12.70 8.25 3.92
CA THR A 87 12.32 8.33 5.34
C THR A 87 12.40 6.94 6.01
N ARG A 88 12.30 6.90 7.35
CA ARG A 88 12.36 5.65 8.12
C ARG A 88 11.18 4.72 7.80
N TRP A 89 10.00 5.28 7.57
CA TRP A 89 8.77 4.55 7.35
C TRP A 89 8.18 4.88 5.98
N ALA A 90 7.76 3.85 5.24
CA ALA A 90 6.93 4.00 4.06
C ALA A 90 5.47 3.73 4.44
N GLY A 91 4.62 4.73 4.25
CA GLY A 91 3.17 4.59 4.28
C GLY A 91 2.63 4.23 2.89
N TYR A 92 1.48 3.59 2.83
CA TYR A 92 0.73 3.38 1.58
C TYR A 92 -0.75 3.64 1.83
N ILE A 93 -1.38 4.39 0.91
CA ILE A 93 -2.82 4.59 0.83
C ILE A 93 -3.26 4.63 -0.65
N ASP A 94 -4.48 4.19 -0.94
CA ASP A 94 -5.08 4.32 -2.28
C ASP A 94 -5.61 5.75 -2.51
N SER A 95 -5.54 6.21 -3.76
CA SER A 95 -6.04 7.52 -4.18
C SER A 95 -7.57 7.68 -4.15
N ASP A 96 -8.34 6.61 -3.91
CA ASP A 96 -9.81 6.70 -3.84
C ASP A 96 -10.35 7.12 -2.45
N LEU A 97 -9.45 7.21 -1.47
CA LEU A 97 -9.74 7.59 -0.08
C LEU A 97 -10.88 6.78 0.56
N GLN A 98 -10.95 5.48 0.25
CA GLN A 98 -11.78 4.53 1.00
C GLN A 98 -11.28 4.29 2.43
N THR A 99 -10.07 4.75 2.74
CA THR A 99 -9.47 4.86 4.07
C THR A 99 -9.10 6.32 4.33
N SER A 100 -9.10 6.74 5.59
CA SER A 100 -8.66 8.10 5.94
C SER A 100 -7.14 8.15 6.09
N PRO A 101 -6.46 9.18 5.56
CA PRO A 101 -5.05 9.42 5.87
C PRO A 101 -4.78 9.54 7.38
N ASP A 102 -5.72 10.04 8.17
CA ASP A 102 -5.57 10.18 9.64
C ASP A 102 -5.38 8.85 10.35
N ASP A 103 -5.85 7.77 9.75
CA ASP A 103 -5.67 6.45 10.34
C ASP A 103 -4.18 6.06 10.37
N PHE A 104 -3.27 6.74 9.66
CA PHE A 104 -1.82 6.58 9.86
C PHE A 104 -1.40 6.86 11.31
N ASP A 105 -1.99 7.84 11.98
CA ASP A 105 -1.69 8.14 13.39
C ASP A 105 -2.13 7.00 14.35
N LEU A 106 -3.05 6.13 13.92
CA LEU A 106 -3.41 4.92 14.66
C LEU A 106 -2.37 3.80 14.47
N LEU A 107 -1.68 3.78 13.33
CA LEU A 107 -0.70 2.74 12.97
C LEU A 107 0.69 3.06 13.55
N MET A 108 1.11 4.32 13.51
CA MET A 108 2.46 4.77 13.88
C MET A 108 2.91 4.36 15.29
N PRO A 109 2.06 4.36 16.34
CA PRO A 109 2.47 3.91 17.68
C PRO A 109 3.01 2.47 17.73
N PHE A 110 2.63 1.61 16.77
CA PHE A 110 3.07 0.22 16.73
C PHE A 110 4.27 -0.01 15.81
N ALA A 111 4.64 0.99 14.99
CA ALA A 111 5.69 0.85 13.98
C ALA A 111 7.06 0.61 14.62
N ALA A 112 7.33 1.15 15.81
CA ALA A 112 8.62 0.94 16.49
C ALA A 112 8.94 -0.54 16.76
N ASP A 113 7.92 -1.36 17.04
CA ASP A 113 8.06 -2.77 17.42
C ASP A 113 7.75 -3.76 16.29
N HIS A 114 7.32 -3.26 15.12
CA HIS A 114 6.87 -4.09 14.00
C HIS A 114 7.37 -3.55 12.67
N GLU A 115 7.94 -4.41 11.85
CA GLU A 115 8.37 -4.08 10.48
C GLU A 115 7.21 -3.69 9.57
N LEU A 116 5.99 -4.18 9.85
CA LEU A 116 4.77 -3.82 9.14
C LEU A 116 3.59 -3.67 10.10
N VAL A 117 2.89 -2.55 9.99
CA VAL A 117 1.58 -2.32 10.61
C VAL A 117 0.56 -2.13 9.50
N THR A 118 -0.51 -2.92 9.49
CA THR A 118 -1.57 -2.86 8.48
C THR A 118 -2.91 -2.50 9.12
N GLY A 119 -3.67 -1.65 8.45
CA GLY A 119 -5.06 -1.41 8.80
C GLY A 119 -5.92 -2.64 8.54
N VAL A 120 -6.95 -2.84 9.36
CA VAL A 120 -8.04 -3.80 9.13
C VAL A 120 -9.35 -3.02 9.11
N ARG A 121 -10.03 -3.04 7.97
CA ARG A 121 -11.27 -2.26 7.79
C ARG A 121 -12.40 -2.82 8.64
N VAL A 122 -12.89 -2.01 9.57
CA VAL A 122 -14.03 -2.36 10.43
C VAL A 122 -15.35 -1.98 9.75
N LYS A 123 -16.43 -2.76 9.96
CA LYS A 123 -17.80 -2.48 9.45
C LYS A 123 -17.93 -2.34 7.93
N ARG A 124 -17.42 -3.32 7.15
CA ARG A 124 -17.69 -3.43 5.71
C ARG A 124 -19.20 -3.54 5.40
N LYS A 125 -19.77 -2.53 4.74
CA LYS A 125 -21.09 -2.60 4.07
C LYS A 125 -20.99 -3.35 2.72
N ASP A 126 -20.32 -4.50 2.70
CA ASP A 126 -20.23 -5.34 1.51
C ASP A 126 -21.49 -6.21 1.37
N THR A 127 -21.99 -6.37 0.13
CA THR A 127 -23.05 -7.32 -0.21
C THR A 127 -22.66 -8.75 0.17
N LEU A 128 -23.63 -9.61 0.50
CA LEU A 128 -23.40 -10.99 0.96
C LEU A 128 -22.48 -11.80 0.01
N VAL A 129 -22.60 -11.56 -1.30
CA VAL A 129 -21.76 -12.20 -2.35
C VAL A 129 -20.30 -11.73 -2.30
N LYS A 130 -20.05 -10.43 -2.04
CA LYS A 130 -18.69 -9.90 -1.84
C LYS A 130 -18.07 -10.43 -0.55
N LYS A 131 -18.87 -10.59 0.51
CA LYS A 131 -18.42 -11.19 1.77
C LYS A 131 -18.01 -12.66 1.59
N LEU A 132 -18.80 -13.44 0.83
CA LEU A 132 -18.51 -14.86 0.60
C LEU A 132 -17.26 -15.05 -0.29
N SER A 133 -17.15 -14.32 -1.39
CA SER A 133 -15.96 -14.37 -2.26
C SER A 133 -14.69 -13.89 -1.55
N SER A 134 -14.78 -12.83 -0.74
CA SER A 134 -13.66 -12.38 0.11
C SER A 134 -13.28 -13.43 1.17
N ARG A 135 -14.25 -14.13 1.77
CA ARG A 135 -13.97 -15.21 2.74
C ARG A 135 -13.24 -16.39 2.10
N ILE A 136 -13.64 -16.77 0.89
CA ILE A 136 -13.00 -17.87 0.13
C ILE A 136 -11.59 -17.45 -0.30
N ALA A 137 -11.41 -16.25 -0.86
CA ALA A 137 -10.09 -15.73 -1.24
C ALA A 137 -9.17 -15.62 -0.01
N ASN A 138 -9.67 -15.13 1.13
CA ASN A 138 -8.90 -15.06 2.37
C ASN A 138 -8.61 -16.44 2.96
N ALA A 139 -9.51 -17.42 2.84
CA ALA A 139 -9.29 -18.79 3.30
C ALA A 139 -8.21 -19.50 2.46
N ILE A 140 -8.29 -19.39 1.13
CA ILE A 140 -7.28 -19.91 0.21
C ILE A 140 -5.94 -19.21 0.44
N ARG A 141 -5.92 -17.91 0.69
CA ARG A 141 -4.67 -17.20 1.00
C ARG A 141 -4.06 -17.70 2.32
N ARG A 142 -4.85 -17.74 3.40
CA ARG A 142 -4.41 -18.17 4.73
C ARG A 142 -3.80 -19.57 4.74
N SER A 143 -4.35 -20.51 3.97
CA SER A 143 -3.82 -21.88 3.90
C SER A 143 -2.44 -21.98 3.23
N PHE A 144 -1.98 -20.92 2.54
CA PHE A 144 -0.67 -20.89 1.89
C PHE A 144 0.31 -19.92 2.58
N THR A 145 -0.19 -18.78 3.06
CA THR A 145 0.64 -17.76 3.71
C THR A 145 0.93 -18.06 5.17
N HIS A 146 -0.04 -18.61 5.91
CA HIS A 146 0.00 -18.76 7.38
C HIS A 146 0.37 -17.45 8.10
N ASP A 147 0.04 -16.30 7.50
CA ASP A 147 0.58 -14.99 7.88
C ASP A 147 -0.22 -14.27 8.97
N GLY A 148 -1.27 -14.91 9.51
CA GLY A 148 -2.14 -14.35 10.55
C GLY A 148 -3.00 -13.16 10.11
N ALA A 149 -2.77 -12.59 8.92
CA ALA A 149 -3.44 -11.38 8.47
C ALA A 149 -4.92 -11.62 8.08
N SER A 150 -5.80 -10.76 8.59
CA SER A 150 -7.25 -10.84 8.43
C SER A 150 -7.78 -10.00 7.26
N ASP A 151 -7.13 -8.89 6.90
CA ASP A 151 -7.51 -8.02 5.76
C ASP A 151 -6.29 -7.46 4.99
N THR A 152 -5.67 -8.28 4.14
CA THR A 152 -4.47 -7.84 3.39
C THR A 152 -4.76 -6.93 2.20
N GLY A 153 -6.03 -6.85 1.81
CA GLY A 153 -6.48 -5.92 0.79
C GLY A 153 -6.78 -4.51 1.34
N CYS A 154 -6.50 -4.23 2.62
CA CYS A 154 -6.55 -2.87 3.14
C CYS A 154 -5.33 -2.09 2.62
N PRO A 155 -5.50 -0.98 1.90
CA PRO A 155 -4.37 -0.24 1.35
C PRO A 155 -3.56 0.47 2.45
N LEU A 156 -4.21 0.88 3.56
CA LEU A 156 -3.55 1.60 4.65
C LEU A 156 -2.52 0.71 5.37
N LYS A 157 -1.24 0.99 5.14
CA LYS A 157 -0.11 0.25 5.71
C LYS A 157 1.05 1.18 6.04
N VAL A 158 1.78 0.86 7.10
CA VAL A 158 3.09 1.45 7.44
C VAL A 158 4.12 0.34 7.50
N ILE A 159 5.20 0.46 6.72
CA ILE A 159 6.27 -0.52 6.64
C ILE A 159 7.62 0.16 6.85
N ARG A 160 8.57 -0.51 7.51
CA ARG A 160 9.94 -0.01 7.63
C ARG A 160 10.57 0.10 6.23
N ALA A 161 11.14 1.26 5.89
CA ALA A 161 11.56 1.54 4.51
C ALA A 161 12.65 0.58 4.01
N ASP A 162 13.59 0.16 4.87
CA ASP A 162 14.61 -0.84 4.52
C ASP A 162 13.99 -2.20 4.17
N VAL A 163 12.97 -2.63 4.91
CA VAL A 163 12.23 -3.87 4.63
C VAL A 163 11.46 -3.72 3.33
N ALA A 164 10.74 -2.60 3.14
CA ALA A 164 9.95 -2.34 1.94
C ALA A 164 10.79 -2.43 0.64
N ARG A 165 12.03 -1.91 0.67
CA ARG A 165 12.98 -1.98 -0.45
C ARG A 165 13.48 -3.40 -0.73
N ARG A 166 13.63 -4.24 0.30
CA ARG A 166 14.12 -5.63 0.18
C ARG A 166 13.04 -6.64 -0.21
N ILE A 167 11.77 -6.30 -0.10
CA ILE A 167 10.68 -7.24 -0.39
C ILE A 167 10.79 -7.76 -1.83
N PRO A 168 10.73 -9.09 -2.04
CA PRO A 168 10.70 -9.68 -3.37
C PRO A 168 9.53 -9.16 -4.20
N PHE A 169 9.83 -8.65 -5.38
CA PHE A 169 8.86 -7.98 -6.23
C PHE A 169 8.30 -8.89 -7.33
N PHE A 170 6.97 -8.92 -7.45
CA PHE A 170 6.25 -9.59 -8.54
C PHE A 170 4.87 -8.96 -8.75
N LYS A 171 4.23 -9.27 -9.87
CA LYS A 171 2.86 -8.80 -10.15
C LYS A 171 1.90 -9.36 -9.09
N GLY A 172 1.14 -8.50 -8.41
CA GLY A 172 0.23 -8.93 -7.34
C GLY A 172 0.82 -8.92 -5.91
N MET A 173 2.13 -8.64 -5.77
CA MET A 173 2.87 -8.61 -4.50
C MET A 173 2.18 -7.81 -3.39
N HIS A 174 1.54 -6.68 -3.71
CA HIS A 174 0.85 -5.81 -2.76
C HIS A 174 -0.17 -6.54 -1.84
N ARG A 175 -0.73 -7.67 -2.29
CA ARG A 175 -1.67 -8.50 -1.52
C ARG A 175 -0.99 -9.44 -0.51
N PHE A 176 0.31 -9.62 -0.67
CA PHE A 176 1.15 -10.54 0.10
C PHE A 176 2.15 -9.81 1.00
N LEU A 177 2.06 -8.48 1.15
CA LEU A 177 3.00 -7.71 1.96
C LEU A 177 3.21 -8.28 3.38
N PRO A 178 2.16 -8.64 4.16
CA PRO A 178 2.36 -9.31 5.46
C PRO A 178 3.16 -10.60 5.38
N ALA A 179 2.81 -11.45 4.42
CA ALA A 179 3.50 -12.73 4.22
C ALA A 179 4.96 -12.52 3.80
N LEU A 180 5.24 -11.56 2.92
CA LEU A 180 6.59 -11.25 2.44
C LEU A 180 7.48 -10.64 3.54
N VAL A 181 6.91 -9.79 4.40
CA VAL A 181 7.62 -9.24 5.57
C VAL A 181 7.99 -10.37 6.54
N GLN A 182 7.07 -11.31 6.78
CA GLN A 182 7.35 -12.47 7.62
C GLN A 182 8.35 -13.45 6.99
N LEU A 183 8.41 -13.54 5.65
CA LEU A 183 9.47 -14.31 4.97
C LEU A 183 10.87 -13.72 5.26
N ASP A 184 11.00 -12.40 5.36
CA ASP A 184 12.23 -11.70 5.79
C ASP A 184 12.44 -11.75 7.33
N GLY A 185 11.54 -12.42 8.08
CA GLY A 185 11.61 -12.53 9.54
C GLY A 185 11.01 -11.35 10.32
N GLY A 186 10.38 -10.40 9.63
CA GLY A 186 9.75 -9.23 10.24
C GLY A 186 8.44 -9.56 10.98
N LYS A 187 8.11 -8.72 11.96
CA LYS A 187 6.86 -8.77 12.73
C LYS A 187 5.77 -7.94 12.06
N VAL A 188 4.53 -8.43 12.11
CA VAL A 188 3.37 -7.77 11.52
C VAL A 188 2.32 -7.51 12.59
N LYS A 189 1.74 -6.30 12.60
CA LYS A 189 0.62 -5.91 13.47
C LYS A 189 -0.59 -5.49 12.63
N GLU A 190 -1.77 -5.89 13.06
CA GLU A 190 -3.05 -5.40 12.53
C GLU A 190 -3.69 -4.39 13.47
N VAL A 191 -4.17 -3.27 12.92
CA VAL A 191 -4.84 -2.19 13.66
C VAL A 191 -6.21 -1.91 13.02
N PRO A 192 -7.31 -1.87 13.80
CA PRO A 192 -8.63 -1.51 13.26
C PRO A 192 -8.66 -0.09 12.70
N VAL A 193 -9.19 0.09 11.48
CA VAL A 193 -9.26 1.40 10.79
C VAL A 193 -10.64 1.68 10.19
N ARG A 194 -10.91 2.95 9.88
CA ARG A 194 -12.18 3.40 9.29
C ARG A 194 -12.24 3.00 7.81
N HIS A 195 -13.46 2.77 7.33
CA HIS A 195 -13.71 2.47 5.92
C HIS A 195 -14.88 3.29 5.38
N PHE A 196 -14.62 4.04 4.31
CA PHE A 196 -15.57 4.91 3.65
C PHE A 196 -16.00 4.32 2.30
N PRO A 197 -17.25 4.54 1.87
CA PRO A 197 -17.67 4.21 0.51
C PRO A 197 -16.90 5.06 -0.52
N ARG A 198 -16.67 4.51 -1.71
CA ARG A 198 -16.10 5.27 -2.83
C ARG A 198 -17.04 6.41 -3.22
N VAL A 199 -16.49 7.61 -3.42
CA VAL A 199 -17.26 8.82 -3.74
C VAL A 199 -17.29 9.09 -5.26
N ALA A 200 -16.22 8.78 -6.00
CA ALA A 200 -16.14 8.96 -7.45
C ALA A 200 -15.24 7.89 -8.15
N GLY A 201 -15.43 7.73 -9.47
CA GLY A 201 -14.68 6.82 -10.33
C GLY A 201 -15.30 5.42 -10.52
N GLU A 202 -15.34 4.94 -11.76
CA GLU A 202 -15.76 3.58 -12.08
C GLU A 202 -14.74 2.53 -11.59
N SER A 203 -15.23 1.39 -11.10
CA SER A 203 -14.35 0.28 -10.69
C SER A 203 -13.78 -0.41 -11.93
N LYS A 204 -12.58 -0.01 -12.37
CA LYS A 204 -11.83 -0.62 -13.50
C LYS A 204 -11.40 -2.10 -13.29
N TYR A 205 -11.77 -2.72 -12.15
CA TYR A 205 -11.43 -4.12 -11.83
C TYR A 205 -12.51 -5.12 -12.28
N HIS A 206 -12.31 -5.76 -13.43
CA HIS A 206 -13.18 -6.84 -13.94
C HIS A 206 -13.11 -8.13 -13.08
N LEU A 207 -14.27 -8.78 -12.88
CA LEU A 207 -14.46 -9.93 -11.99
C LEU A 207 -13.59 -11.15 -12.32
N TRP A 208 -13.27 -11.38 -13.60
CA TRP A 208 -12.41 -12.49 -14.06
C TRP A 208 -10.93 -12.32 -13.65
N ASN A 209 -10.44 -11.07 -13.58
CA ASN A 209 -9.10 -10.76 -13.04
C ASN A 209 -9.01 -10.97 -11.52
N ARG A 210 -10.13 -11.22 -10.81
CA ARG A 210 -10.14 -11.50 -9.36
C ARG A 210 -9.91 -12.98 -9.01
N LEU A 211 -9.94 -13.91 -9.97
CA LEU A 211 -9.86 -15.35 -9.66
C LEU A 211 -8.57 -16.02 -10.17
N LEU A 212 -8.15 -15.78 -11.42
CA LEU A 212 -6.98 -16.47 -12.01
C LEU A 212 -5.64 -15.82 -11.63
N GLY A 213 -5.59 -14.51 -11.51
CA GLY A 213 -4.36 -13.81 -11.06
C GLY A 213 -3.97 -14.21 -9.64
N PRO A 214 -4.87 -14.09 -8.65
CA PRO A 214 -4.54 -14.42 -7.26
C PRO A 214 -4.12 -15.87 -7.02
N THR A 215 -4.58 -16.84 -7.84
CA THR A 215 -4.14 -18.24 -7.72
C THR A 215 -2.72 -18.44 -8.24
N ALA A 216 -2.36 -17.84 -9.38
CA ALA A 216 -0.99 -17.86 -9.88
C ALA A 216 -0.01 -17.17 -8.91
N ASP A 217 -0.42 -16.02 -8.35
CA ASP A 217 0.36 -15.30 -7.34
C ASP A 217 0.62 -16.15 -6.08
N LEU A 218 -0.33 -17.01 -5.72
CA LEU A 218 -0.23 -17.93 -4.58
C LEU A 218 0.83 -19.02 -4.80
N PHE A 219 0.87 -19.60 -6.01
CA PHE A 219 1.90 -20.56 -6.39
C PHE A 219 3.28 -19.89 -6.40
N ALA A 220 3.37 -18.67 -6.94
CA ALA A 220 4.61 -17.89 -6.93
C ALA A 220 5.10 -17.64 -5.49
N TYR A 221 4.22 -17.20 -4.59
CA TYR A 221 4.55 -17.03 -3.18
C TYR A 221 5.02 -18.34 -2.53
N ARG A 222 4.30 -19.45 -2.74
CA ARG A 222 4.67 -20.75 -2.15
C ARG A 222 6.02 -21.25 -2.64
N TRP A 223 6.27 -21.16 -3.95
CA TRP A 223 7.55 -21.53 -4.57
C TRP A 223 8.70 -20.66 -4.08
N MET A 224 8.47 -19.35 -3.96
CA MET A 224 9.45 -18.40 -3.45
C MET A 224 9.75 -18.67 -1.98
N ARG A 225 8.72 -18.88 -1.14
CA ARG A 225 8.88 -19.25 0.27
C ARG A 225 9.77 -20.47 0.47
N SER A 226 9.62 -21.50 -0.37
CA SER A 226 10.42 -22.73 -0.24
C SER A 226 11.88 -22.57 -0.70
N ARG A 227 12.22 -21.45 -1.36
CA ARG A 227 13.58 -21.15 -1.85
C ARG A 227 14.15 -19.84 -1.32
N TYR A 228 13.46 -19.20 -0.36
CA TYR A 228 13.86 -17.89 0.14
C TYR A 228 15.14 -18.03 0.98
N ILE A 229 16.19 -17.31 0.60
CA ILE A 229 17.48 -17.32 1.29
C ILE A 229 17.52 -16.13 2.24
N ARG A 230 17.73 -16.42 3.53
CA ARG A 230 18.05 -15.42 4.55
C ARG A 230 19.53 -15.52 4.89
N TYR A 231 20.20 -14.38 4.98
CA TYR A 231 21.61 -14.31 5.37
C TYR A 231 21.85 -13.06 6.20
N GLU A 232 22.84 -13.12 7.08
CA GLU A 232 23.32 -12.00 7.88
C GLU A 232 24.83 -11.86 7.65
N ILE A 233 25.28 -10.62 7.41
CA ILE A 233 26.70 -10.35 7.26
C ILE A 233 27.28 -10.15 8.66
N ALA A 234 28.01 -11.15 9.16
CA ALA A 234 28.61 -11.08 10.50
C ALA A 234 29.70 -10.00 10.63
N LYS A 235 30.42 -9.70 9.54
CA LYS A 235 31.45 -8.66 9.48
C LYS A 235 31.63 -8.18 8.04
N LYS A 236 31.69 -6.86 7.84
CA LYS A 236 32.00 -6.21 6.56
C LYS A 236 33.20 -5.28 6.77
N GLY A 237 34.21 -5.44 5.93
CA GLY A 237 35.40 -4.56 5.88
C GLY A 237 35.15 -3.34 5.02
#